data_AF-M5B2X5-F1
#
_entry.id   AF-M5B2X5-F1
#
_cell.length_a   1.000
_cell.length_b   1.000
_cell.length_c   1.000
_cell.angle_alpha   90.00
_cell.angle_beta   90.00
_cell.angle_gamma   90.00
#
_symmetry.space_group_name_H-M   'P 1'
#
loop_
_entity.id
_entity.type
_entity.pdbx_description
1 polymer ?
#
loop_
_entity_poly.entity_id
_entity_poly.type
_entity_poly.pdbx_seq_one_letter_code
_entity_poly.pdbx_strand_id
1 'polypeptide(L)'
;SAFDPFADANAEDSGAGSKEYVHVRVQQRNGRKSLTTVQGLKKEFSYNKILKDLKKEFCCNGTVVQDPELGQVIQLQGDQRKNVSTFLVQA
;
A
#
# COMPACT_ATOMS: atom_id res chain seq x y z
N SER A 1 36.54 16.61 8.56
CA SER A 1 35.08 16.70 8.68
C SER A 1 34.50 16.76 7.29
N ALA A 2 33.78 15.72 6.86
CA ALA A 2 33.20 15.68 5.52
C ALA A 2 31.86 16.42 5.55
N PHE A 3 31.73 17.47 4.73
CA PHE A 3 30.49 18.21 4.54
C PHE A 3 29.60 17.35 3.62
N ASP A 4 28.48 16.86 4.14
CA ASP A 4 27.51 16.07 3.37
C ASP A 4 26.51 17.04 2.69
N PRO A 5 26.60 17.23 1.35
CA PRO A 5 25.73 18.13 0.61
C PRO A 5 24.26 17.66 0.58
N PHE A 6 23.97 16.44 1.04
CA PHE A 6 22.62 15.91 1.17
C PHE A 6 22.06 16.02 2.59
N ALA A 7 22.78 16.63 3.55
CA ALA A 7 22.27 16.80 4.91
C ALA A 7 21.02 17.70 4.97
N ASP A 8 20.97 18.79 4.18
CA ASP A 8 19.81 19.69 4.10
C ASP A 8 18.69 19.13 3.20
N ALA A 9 19.02 18.41 2.13
CA ALA A 9 18.03 17.71 1.30
C ALA A 9 17.39 16.54 2.05
N ASN A 10 18.17 15.87 2.90
CA ASN A 10 17.62 14.98 3.89
C ASN A 10 16.86 15.77 4.94
N ALA A 11 17.15 17.01 5.36
CA ALA A 11 16.33 17.65 6.41
C ALA A 11 14.88 17.92 5.98
N GLU A 12 14.62 18.21 4.69
CA GLU A 12 13.25 18.29 4.14
C GLU A 12 12.66 16.92 3.74
N ASP A 13 13.47 15.86 3.70
CA ASP A 13 13.04 14.46 3.48
C ASP A 13 13.22 13.54 4.72
N SER A 14 13.72 14.07 5.83
CA SER A 14 14.06 13.38 7.10
C SER A 14 12.82 13.17 7.95
N GLY A 15 11.66 13.42 7.36
CA GLY A 15 10.43 12.71 7.67
C GLY A 15 10.45 11.23 7.23
N ALA A 16 11.61 10.57 7.20
CA ALA A 16 11.79 9.12 7.06
C ALA A 16 11.13 8.31 8.20
N GLY A 17 10.33 8.95 9.06
CA GLY A 17 9.48 8.34 10.07
C GLY A 17 7.97 8.63 9.95
N SER A 18 7.48 9.44 9.00
CA SER A 18 6.04 9.78 8.97
C SER A 18 5.50 10.42 7.68
N LYS A 19 6.10 10.22 6.51
CA LYS A 19 5.31 10.38 5.28
C LYS A 19 4.48 9.12 5.16
N GLU A 20 3.18 9.28 5.32
CA GLU A 20 2.16 8.23 5.27
C GLU A 20 2.05 7.67 3.86
N TYR A 21 3.08 6.93 3.44
CA TYR A 21 3.15 6.33 2.12
C TYR A 21 2.30 5.08 2.08
N VAL A 22 1.40 5.04 1.11
CA VAL A 22 0.69 3.82 0.78
C VAL A 22 1.58 2.96 -0.12
N HIS A 23 2.04 1.83 0.40
CA HIS A 23 2.84 0.89 -0.36
C HIS A 23 1.93 -0.11 -1.07
N VAL A 24 1.87 -0.04 -2.39
CA VAL A 24 1.23 -1.05 -3.24
C VAL A 24 2.31 -2.00 -3.76
N ARG A 25 2.32 -3.24 -3.27
CA ARG A 25 3.28 -4.28 -3.67
C ARG A 25 2.56 -5.41 -4.39
N VAL A 26 3.21 -6.00 -5.39
CA VAL A 26 2.72 -7.21 -6.06
C VAL A 26 3.67 -8.35 -5.76
N GLN A 27 3.13 -9.46 -5.28
CA GLN A 27 3.83 -10.70 -5.03
C GLN A 27 3.30 -11.79 -5.96
N GLN A 28 4.17 -12.63 -6.49
CA GLN A 28 3.76 -13.77 -7.31
C GLN A 28 3.40 -14.94 -6.39
N ARG A 29 2.15 -15.41 -6.43
CA ARG A 29 1.66 -16.49 -5.56
C ARG A 29 2.00 -17.86 -6.11
N ASN A 30 1.71 -18.12 -7.39
CA ASN A 30 1.95 -19.40 -8.06
C ASN A 30 1.90 -19.23 -9.58
N GLY A 31 3.00 -19.50 -10.29
CA GLY A 31 3.03 -19.43 -11.75
C GLY A 31 2.50 -18.08 -12.25
N ARG A 32 1.32 -18.05 -12.90
CA ARG A 32 0.69 -16.81 -13.39
C ARG A 32 -0.20 -16.08 -12.36
N LYS A 33 -0.41 -16.64 -11.17
CA LYS A 33 -1.23 -16.02 -10.12
C LYS A 33 -0.39 -15.05 -9.29
N SER A 34 -0.87 -13.83 -9.16
CA SER A 34 -0.27 -12.79 -8.32
C SER A 34 -1.19 -12.40 -7.18
N LEU A 35 -0.62 -11.76 -6.15
CA LEU A 35 -1.27 -11.18 -5.00
C LEU A 35 -0.83 -9.73 -4.89
N THR A 36 -1.76 -8.80 -4.81
CA THR A 36 -1.46 -7.39 -4.58
C THR A 36 -1.72 -7.07 -3.12
N THR A 37 -0.73 -6.51 -2.43
CA THR A 37 -0.84 -6.09 -1.02
C THR A 37 -0.75 -4.58 -0.91
N VAL A 38 -1.71 -3.97 -0.22
CA VAL A 38 -1.74 -2.54 0.08
C VAL A 38 -1.42 -2.36 1.56
N GLN A 39 -0.37 -1.59 1.84
CA GLN A 39 0.13 -1.31 3.19
C GLN A 39 0.18 0.20 3.41
N GLY A 40 0.14 0.65 4.66
CA GLY A 40 0.29 2.07 5.00
C GLY A 40 -1.00 2.90 4.87
N LEU A 41 -2.18 2.27 4.91
CA LEU A 41 -3.44 3.01 5.02
C LEU A 41 -3.62 3.54 6.45
N LYS A 42 -4.18 4.75 6.61
CA LYS A 42 -4.54 5.27 7.94
C LYS A 42 -5.51 4.35 8.64
N LYS A 43 -5.32 4.16 9.95
CA LYS A 43 -6.23 3.39 10.83
C LYS A 43 -7.62 4.01 10.94
N GLU A 44 -7.77 5.28 10.56
CA GLU A 44 -9.05 6.00 10.53
C GLU A 44 -9.96 5.53 9.39
N PHE A 45 -9.39 4.95 8.32
CA PHE A 45 -10.19 4.42 7.24
C PHE A 45 -10.83 3.08 7.59
N SER A 46 -12.09 2.93 7.20
CA SER A 46 -12.79 1.65 7.32
C SER A 46 -12.30 0.68 6.24
N TYR A 47 -11.31 -0.15 6.57
CA TYR A 47 -10.79 -1.22 5.69
C TYR A 47 -11.88 -2.11 5.10
N ASN A 48 -12.96 -2.37 5.85
CA ASN A 48 -14.09 -3.16 5.38
C ASN A 48 -14.89 -2.48 4.25
N LYS A 49 -14.98 -1.14 4.25
CA LYS A 49 -15.66 -0.38 3.19
C LYS A 49 -14.78 -0.37 1.94
N ILE A 50 -13.52 0.00 2.10
CA ILE A 50 -12.51 -0.03 1.03
C ILE A 50 -12.46 -1.43 0.40
N LEU A 51 -12.44 -2.50 1.19
CA LEU A 51 -12.46 -3.86 0.66
C LEU A 51 -13.71 -4.15 -0.17
N LYS A 52 -14.89 -3.67 0.24
CA LYS A 52 -16.13 -3.86 -0.54
C LYS A 52 -16.08 -3.11 -1.87
N ASP A 53 -15.59 -1.88 -1.86
CA ASP A 53 -15.48 -1.05 -3.05
C ASP A 53 -14.46 -1.64 -4.03
N LEU A 54 -13.28 -2.02 -3.55
CA LEU A 54 -12.26 -2.72 -4.35
C LEU A 54 -12.77 -4.05 -4.93
N LYS A 55 -13.55 -4.83 -4.16
CA LYS A 55 -14.16 -6.07 -4.65
C LYS A 55 -15.18 -5.81 -5.75
N LYS A 56 -15.97 -4.74 -5.63
CA LYS A 56 -17.00 -4.37 -6.59
C LYS A 56 -16.39 -3.83 -7.88
N GLU A 57 -15.35 -3.03 -7.77
CA GLU A 57 -14.73 -2.33 -8.91
C GLU A 57 -13.74 -3.22 -9.67
N PHE A 58 -12.99 -4.07 -8.97
CA PHE A 58 -11.97 -4.92 -9.61
C PHE A 58 -12.45 -6.35 -9.88
N CYS A 59 -13.69 -6.70 -9.49
CA CYS A 59 -14.25 -8.05 -9.62
C CYS A 59 -13.33 -9.16 -9.06
N CYS A 60 -12.49 -8.82 -8.09
CA CYS A 60 -11.48 -9.70 -7.52
C CYS A 60 -11.85 -10.06 -6.09
N ASN A 61 -11.41 -11.24 -5.64
CA ASN A 61 -11.51 -11.57 -4.22
C ASN A 61 -10.36 -10.91 -3.45
N GLY A 62 -10.62 -10.59 -2.18
CA GLY A 62 -9.67 -9.94 -1.30
C GLY A 62 -9.99 -10.17 0.16
N THR A 63 -8.97 -10.03 1.00
CA THR A 63 -9.08 -10.19 2.45
C THR A 63 -8.26 -9.11 3.14
N VAL A 64 -8.68 -8.74 4.35
CA VAL A 64 -7.88 -7.89 5.23
C VAL A 64 -7.12 -8.84 6.15
N VAL A 65 -5.80 -8.70 6.18
CA VAL A 65 -4.91 -9.49 7.03
C VAL A 65 -4.26 -8.54 8.02
N GLN A 66 -4.16 -8.95 9.27
CA GLN A 66 -3.42 -8.23 10.28
C GLN A 66 -2.04 -8.87 10.40
N ASP A 67 -1.02 -8.11 10.05
CA ASP A 67 0.37 -8.49 10.14
C ASP A 67 0.99 -7.86 11.41
N PRO A 68 1.71 -8.62 12.24
CA PRO A 68 2.29 -8.11 13.49
C PRO A 68 3.36 -7.04 13.26
N GLU A 69 4.04 -7.04 12.11
CA GLU A 69 5.10 -6.07 11.79
C GLU A 69 4.56 -4.89 10.96
N LEU A 70 3.71 -5.18 9.97
CA LEU A 70 3.25 -4.21 8.97
C LEU A 70 1.87 -3.61 9.28
N GLY A 71 1.21 -4.10 10.33
CA GLY A 71 -0.13 -3.68 10.73
C GLY A 71 -1.22 -4.28 9.85
N GLN A 72 -2.32 -3.55 9.66
CA GLN A 72 -3.47 -4.03 8.91
C GLN A 72 -3.25 -3.81 7.41
N VAL A 73 -3.21 -4.90 6.63
CA VAL A 73 -2.92 -4.89 5.20
C VAL A 73 -4.09 -5.45 4.40
N ILE A 74 -4.35 -4.89 3.23
CA ILE A 74 -5.36 -5.41 2.30
C ILE A 74 -4.66 -6.30 1.27
N GLN A 75 -5.12 -7.54 1.15
CA GLN A 75 -4.64 -8.47 0.14
C GLN A 75 -5.72 -8.66 -0.95
N LEU A 76 -5.36 -8.43 -2.20
CA LEU A 76 -6.20 -8.63 -3.37
C LEU A 76 -5.62 -9.73 -4.26
N GLN A 77 -6.50 -10.54 -4.85
CA GLN A 77 -6.09 -11.53 -5.84
C GLN A 77 -5.82 -10.88 -7.21
N GLY A 78 -4.76 -11.34 -7.88
CA GLY A 78 -4.33 -10.81 -9.17
C GLY A 78 -3.33 -9.65 -9.03
N ASP A 79 -2.85 -9.18 -10.19
CA ASP A 79 -2.09 -7.94 -10.28
C ASP A 79 -3.08 -6.79 -10.47
N GLN A 80 -3.25 -5.99 -9.42
CA GLN A 80 -4.13 -4.83 -9.39
C GLN A 80 -3.35 -3.54 -9.16
N ARG A 81 -2.02 -3.53 -9.38
CA ARG A 81 -1.16 -2.39 -9.01
C ARG A 81 -1.62 -1.06 -9.62
N LYS A 82 -2.00 -1.08 -10.90
CA LYS A 82 -2.48 0.10 -11.62
C LYS A 82 -3.83 0.54 -11.08
N ASN A 83 -4.75 -0.39 -10.94
CA ASN A 83 -6.12 -0.13 -10.51
C ASN A 83 -6.17 0.42 -9.08
N VAL A 84 -5.40 -0.17 -8.16
CA VAL A 84 -5.25 0.32 -6.79
C VAL A 84 -4.58 1.70 -6.76
N SER A 85 -3.52 1.92 -7.54
CA SER A 85 -2.87 3.22 -7.61
C SER A 85 -3.82 4.30 -8.13
N THR A 86 -4.62 4.01 -9.14
CA THR A 86 -5.63 4.94 -9.68
C THR A 86 -6.72 5.22 -8.65
N PHE A 87 -7.24 4.18 -7.99
CA PHE A 87 -8.26 4.32 -6.95
C PHE A 87 -7.79 5.20 -5.79
N LEU A 88 -6.55 5.02 -5.32
CA LEU A 88 -6.00 5.82 -4.22
C LEU A 88 -5.73 7.29 -4.59
N VAL A 89 -5.56 7.60 -5.88
CA VAL A 89 -5.32 8.98 -6.36
C VAL A 89 -6.62 9.69 -6.74
N GLN A 90 -7.66 8.94 -7.12
CA GLN A 90 -8.96 9.48 -7.51
C GLN A 90 -9.97 9.59 -6.37
N ALA A 91 -9.74 8.89 -5.25
CA ALA A 91 -10.64 8.84 -4.09
C ALA A 91 -10.49 10.02 -3.13
#